data_AF-A0A955GD70-F1
#
_entry.id   AF-A0A955GD70-F1
#
_cell.length_a   1.000
_cell.length_b   1.000
_cell.length_c   1.000
_cell.angle_alpha   90.00
_cell.angle_beta   90.00
_cell.angle_gamma   90.00
#
_symmetry.space_group_name_H-M   'P 1'
#
loop_
_entity.id
_entity.type
_entity.pdbx_description
1 polymer ?
#
loop_
_entity_poly.entity_id
_entity_poly.type
_entity_poly.pdbx_seq_one_letter_code
_entity_poly.pdbx_strand_id
1 'polypeptide(L)'
;MKRVWASLSITTFFIIALLPPLPTKATNEDIWQGTVTITAKDPLTLQQVTNRPDCDFREVSTKIFSPPLDDLITVLSSGNYIANNLGTKCVLSNNQGYFTNSTYSHEAFGPAYELEQPASSTSWYDPAPASDPVLLINKPAFSTVYTVGVEYDFASNGQPTLSLTNVKWHYNGGALPLVDMNGNSVRLSNHAFSANGRFMAVRYNGVVAIVDFDDLSLTPVGYFSSWANNSELAISPNGRYVAVENNGIYVFDAENCQTSYAYGHWDLIQTISPLGCTKSPNLRSQLLSTMGVSQLVSDFQRIRFLGDSSTLYIGAGVRRADAPPNLSGPSAYDWTEYSLRPDGFQTTTSGYLAMGDSFSSGEGDTEGSLWYESGTDEHGDKTTFAGRNLCHLSRRSYPYLMAMNLGYLTSNIDSPPADGLFHSVACSGAKMHNITGIIGEKQDDGSSVDFAITDNQYRYNTLSQIGIWQPGVTKQLNFIEKSTTPTGQDRSQINPELITLSIGGNDVGFGPKIMACVNVGTCPFADTYDDSYRAQAVMEMAKELDNLTKTYEKLKQSAPESRIYVIGYPQFVQSFGGTCASNVLLDDQERQFV
;
A
#
# COMPACT_ATOMS: atom_id res chain seq x y z
N MET A 1 41.31 -36.04 58.69
CA MET A 1 42.45 -35.10 58.52
C MET A 1 41.93 -33.78 57.98
N LYS A 2 42.43 -32.69 58.57
CA LYS A 2 42.25 -31.25 58.31
C LYS A 2 41.88 -30.83 56.87
N ARG A 3 41.03 -29.80 56.74
CA ARG A 3 41.37 -28.42 56.26
C ARG A 3 40.09 -27.58 56.14
N VAL A 4 39.85 -26.65 57.06
CA VAL A 4 40.20 -25.21 57.01
C VAL A 4 39.37 -24.44 55.96
N TRP A 5 38.41 -23.67 56.49
CA TRP A 5 37.67 -22.63 55.78
C TRP A 5 38.59 -21.44 55.51
N ALA A 6 38.64 -20.99 54.25
CA ALA A 6 39.23 -19.71 53.89
C ALA A 6 38.25 -18.97 52.98
N SER A 7 37.71 -17.89 53.51
CA SER A 7 36.93 -16.86 52.83
C SER A 7 37.76 -16.18 51.75
N LEU A 8 37.29 -16.21 50.49
CA LEU A 8 37.75 -15.30 49.44
C LEU A 8 36.60 -14.36 49.07
N SER A 9 36.78 -13.09 49.40
CA SER A 9 35.87 -12.00 49.03
C SER A 9 35.81 -11.83 47.52
N ILE A 10 34.60 -11.85 46.97
CA ILE A 10 34.31 -11.48 45.58
C ILE A 10 34.37 -9.96 45.49
N THR A 11 35.42 -9.43 44.89
CA THR A 11 35.49 -8.01 44.50
C THR A 11 34.81 -7.86 43.15
N THR A 12 33.52 -7.55 43.15
CA THR A 12 32.76 -7.23 41.94
C THR A 12 33.23 -5.87 41.41
N PHE A 13 34.05 -5.87 40.36
CA PHE A 13 34.27 -4.67 39.55
C PHE A 13 33.02 -4.43 38.70
N PHE A 14 32.15 -3.52 39.15
CA PHE A 14 31.14 -2.91 38.28
C PHE A 14 31.86 -1.98 37.30
N ILE A 15 32.15 -2.48 36.10
CA ILE A 15 32.35 -1.60 34.95
C ILE A 15 30.94 -1.11 34.58
N ILE A 16 30.58 0.07 35.07
CA ILE A 16 29.44 0.82 34.54
C ILE A 16 29.88 1.27 33.14
N ALA A 17 29.63 0.43 32.15
CA ALA A 17 29.47 0.93 30.80
C ALA A 17 28.26 1.86 30.84
N LEU A 18 28.52 3.17 30.77
CA LEU A 18 27.50 4.16 30.43
C LEU A 18 27.02 3.79 29.03
N LEU A 19 26.03 2.89 28.96
CA LEU A 19 25.17 2.79 27.80
C LEU A 19 24.63 4.21 27.57
N PRO A 20 24.65 4.72 26.33
CA PRO A 20 23.87 5.91 26.03
C PRO A 20 22.45 5.63 26.53
N PRO A 21 21.77 6.62 27.14
CA PRO A 21 20.39 6.43 27.54
C PRO A 21 19.64 5.85 26.33
N LEU A 22 18.94 4.73 26.54
CA LEU A 22 17.93 4.28 25.58
C LEU A 22 17.11 5.52 25.22
N PRO A 23 16.92 5.84 23.94
CA PRO A 23 16.06 6.95 23.57
C PRO A 23 14.75 6.72 24.31
N THR A 24 14.47 7.60 25.28
CA THR A 24 13.17 7.64 25.92
C THR A 24 12.19 7.76 24.77
N LYS A 25 11.33 6.76 24.59
CA LYS A 25 10.24 6.78 23.61
C LYS A 25 9.64 8.18 23.68
N ALA A 26 9.94 9.00 22.68
CA ALA A 26 9.70 10.42 22.77
C ALA A 26 8.20 10.57 23.02
N THR A 27 7.83 11.42 23.98
CA THR A 27 6.49 12.02 23.95
C THR A 27 6.26 12.47 22.51
N ASN A 28 5.13 12.07 21.89
CA ASN A 28 4.85 12.34 20.47
C ASN A 28 4.69 13.85 20.25
N GLU A 29 5.81 14.58 20.27
CA GLU A 29 5.90 16.00 20.01
C GLU A 29 5.57 16.25 18.54
N ASP A 30 4.88 17.36 18.27
CA ASP A 30 4.65 17.82 16.91
C ASP A 30 5.99 18.29 16.31
N ILE A 31 6.57 17.43 15.48
CA ILE A 31 7.84 17.65 14.80
C ILE A 31 7.80 18.88 13.86
N TRP A 32 6.62 19.29 13.40
CA TRP A 32 6.45 20.42 12.49
C TRP A 32 6.42 21.77 13.22
N GLN A 33 6.45 21.78 14.56
CA GLN A 33 6.74 23.00 15.35
C GLN A 33 8.22 23.41 15.29
N GLY A 34 9.11 22.46 14.96
CA GLY A 34 10.55 22.67 14.93
C GLY A 34 11.06 23.35 13.66
N THR A 35 12.39 23.31 13.50
CA THR A 35 13.05 23.73 12.26
C THR A 35 12.74 22.74 11.14
N VAL A 36 12.49 23.28 9.95
CA VAL A 36 12.26 22.50 8.74
C VAL A 36 13.42 22.72 7.78
N THR A 37 14.09 21.65 7.38
CA THR A 37 15.04 21.68 6.27
C THR A 37 14.28 21.83 4.95
N ILE A 38 14.59 22.90 4.22
CA ILE A 38 14.01 23.20 2.90
C ILE A 38 15.10 23.01 1.85
N THR A 39 14.86 22.11 0.89
CA THR A 39 15.81 21.81 -0.20
C THR A 39 15.14 22.00 -1.55
N ALA A 40 15.75 22.79 -2.43
CA ALA A 40 15.34 22.86 -3.82
C ALA A 40 15.61 21.51 -4.52
N LYS A 41 14.62 21.04 -5.27
CA LYS A 41 14.68 19.84 -6.11
C LYS A 41 14.77 20.28 -7.56
N ASP A 42 14.13 19.54 -8.46
CA ASP A 42 14.18 19.80 -9.88
C ASP A 42 13.24 20.96 -10.28
N PRO A 43 13.60 21.71 -11.34
CA PRO A 43 12.66 22.61 -12.00
C PRO A 43 11.41 21.86 -12.46
N LEU A 44 10.24 22.48 -12.32
CA LEU A 44 8.98 21.94 -12.80
C LEU A 44 8.64 22.52 -14.18
N THR A 45 8.24 21.64 -15.09
CA THR A 45 7.64 22.03 -16.36
C THR A 45 6.23 22.56 -16.16
N LEU A 46 5.74 23.38 -17.10
CA LEU A 46 4.35 23.83 -17.11
C LEU A 46 3.38 22.65 -17.03
N GLN A 47 3.65 21.58 -17.79
CA GLN A 47 2.83 20.36 -17.80
C GLN A 47 2.77 19.71 -16.41
N GLN A 48 3.90 19.62 -15.72
CA GLN A 48 3.92 19.11 -14.35
C GLN A 48 3.04 19.98 -13.44
N VAL A 49 3.13 21.31 -13.51
CA VAL A 49 2.33 22.20 -12.67
C VAL A 49 0.85 22.10 -12.97
N THR A 50 0.46 22.10 -14.25
CA THR A 50 -0.95 22.03 -14.65
C THR A 50 -1.57 20.67 -14.43
N ASN A 51 -0.78 19.60 -14.52
CA ASN A 51 -1.29 18.23 -14.51
C ASN A 51 -1.07 17.51 -13.17
N ARG A 52 -0.27 18.06 -12.24
CA ARG A 52 0.27 17.34 -11.06
C ARG A 52 1.13 16.12 -11.47
N PRO A 53 2.07 15.64 -10.61
CA PRO A 53 3.13 14.71 -11.01
C PRO A 53 2.69 13.27 -11.18
N ASP A 54 1.47 12.93 -10.77
CA ASP A 54 0.94 11.57 -10.80
C ASP A 54 0.43 11.27 -12.23
N CYS A 55 1.19 11.71 -13.23
CA CYS A 55 0.72 11.93 -14.59
C CYS A 55 1.82 11.58 -15.61
N ASP A 56 2.26 10.31 -15.64
CA ASP A 56 3.11 9.76 -16.69
C ASP A 56 2.22 9.13 -17.78
N PHE A 57 1.68 9.98 -18.66
CA PHE A 57 0.84 9.58 -19.79
C PHE A 57 1.59 8.85 -20.92
N ARG A 58 2.83 8.41 -20.72
CA ARG A 58 3.71 8.06 -21.85
C ARG A 58 3.38 6.76 -22.57
N GLU A 59 2.49 5.90 -22.06
CA GLU A 59 2.30 4.56 -22.66
C GLU A 59 0.88 4.10 -22.97
N VAL A 60 -0.18 4.88 -22.72
CA VAL A 60 -1.50 4.56 -23.31
C VAL A 60 -1.48 5.01 -24.78
N SER A 61 -0.63 4.33 -25.54
CA SER A 61 -0.44 4.54 -26.95
C SER A 61 -1.78 4.38 -27.65
N THR A 62 -1.99 5.28 -28.59
CA THR A 62 -2.97 5.20 -29.66
C THR A 62 -3.01 3.81 -30.30
N LYS A 63 -3.74 2.87 -29.71
CA LYS A 63 -4.31 1.74 -30.44
C LYS A 63 -5.75 2.10 -30.74
N ILE A 64 -5.92 2.68 -31.92
CA ILE A 64 -7.18 2.68 -32.65
C ILE A 64 -7.67 1.23 -32.62
N PHE A 65 -8.81 0.99 -31.97
CA PHE A 65 -9.59 -0.22 -32.18
C PHE A 65 -9.85 -0.32 -33.69
N SER A 66 -9.21 -1.27 -34.35
CA SER A 66 -9.83 -1.89 -35.53
C SER A 66 -10.70 -3.01 -34.97
N PRO A 67 -12.03 -2.84 -34.87
CA PRO A 67 -12.89 -4.00 -34.71
C PRO A 67 -12.67 -4.94 -35.92
N PRO A 68 -13.06 -6.22 -35.82
CA PRO A 68 -13.30 -7.00 -37.04
C PRO A 68 -14.23 -6.16 -37.93
N LEU A 69 -13.69 -5.69 -39.04
CA LEU A 69 -14.43 -5.03 -40.10
C LEU A 69 -15.49 -6.01 -40.56
N ASP A 70 -16.75 -5.75 -40.21
CA ASP A 70 -17.87 -6.10 -41.07
C ASP A 70 -19.15 -5.28 -40.82
N ASP A 71 -19.19 -4.30 -39.91
CA ASP A 71 -20.35 -3.41 -39.88
C ASP A 71 -20.07 -2.00 -39.30
N LEU A 72 -20.62 -1.00 -40.00
CA LEU A 72 -20.75 0.44 -39.70
C LEU A 72 -19.61 1.43 -40.05
N ILE A 73 -19.68 1.89 -41.30
CA ILE A 73 -19.91 3.29 -41.74
C ILE A 73 -19.50 4.45 -40.79
N THR A 74 -18.45 5.14 -41.22
CA THR A 74 -18.19 6.61 -41.20
C THR A 74 -18.46 7.40 -39.90
N VAL A 75 -17.41 7.69 -39.13
CA VAL A 75 -17.41 8.80 -38.16
C VAL A 75 -16.70 10.01 -38.78
N LEU A 76 -17.49 11.03 -39.09
CA LEU A 76 -17.04 12.35 -39.55
C LEU A 76 -16.48 13.19 -38.40
N SER A 77 -15.44 13.93 -38.77
CA SER A 77 -14.79 15.01 -38.02
C SER A 77 -15.75 16.14 -37.61
N SER A 78 -15.86 16.38 -36.30
CA SER A 78 -16.18 17.68 -35.68
C SER A 78 -15.86 17.53 -34.19
N GLY A 79 -14.92 18.23 -33.57
CA GLY A 79 -14.86 19.69 -33.47
C GLY A 79 -15.52 20.12 -32.16
N ASN A 80 -14.71 20.39 -31.12
CA ASN A 80 -15.06 20.90 -29.77
C ASN A 80 -15.46 19.87 -28.70
N TYR A 81 -14.47 19.21 -28.08
CA TYR A 81 -14.59 18.71 -26.72
C TYR A 81 -14.01 19.74 -25.75
N ILE A 82 -14.88 20.50 -25.08
CA ILE A 82 -14.48 21.28 -23.92
C ILE A 82 -14.27 20.26 -22.79
N ALA A 83 -13.00 19.96 -22.52
CA ALA A 83 -12.57 19.10 -21.43
C ALA A 83 -12.91 19.77 -20.09
N ASN A 84 -13.95 19.28 -19.43
CA ASN A 84 -14.13 19.50 -18.00
C ASN A 84 -13.50 18.30 -17.28
N ASN A 85 -12.33 18.59 -16.74
CA ASN A 85 -11.34 17.70 -16.17
C ASN A 85 -11.90 16.79 -15.06
N LEU A 86 -11.42 15.54 -14.98
CA LEU A 86 -11.15 14.91 -13.68
C LEU A 86 -10.52 15.98 -12.80
N GLY A 87 -11.15 16.36 -11.69
CA GLY A 87 -10.88 17.61 -11.00
C GLY A 87 -9.38 17.86 -10.72
N THR A 88 -8.64 18.52 -11.60
CA THR A 88 -7.21 18.90 -11.44
C THR A 88 -6.24 17.79 -10.96
N LYS A 89 -6.65 16.52 -10.95
CA LYS A 89 -5.90 15.40 -10.40
C LYS A 89 -5.73 14.34 -11.46
N CYS A 90 -4.50 14.13 -11.88
CA CYS A 90 -4.12 12.92 -12.58
C CYS A 90 -4.05 11.79 -11.55
N VAL A 91 -4.74 10.70 -11.79
CA VAL A 91 -4.43 9.42 -11.15
C VAL A 91 -4.41 8.39 -12.28
N LEU A 92 -3.21 7.85 -12.52
CA LEU A 92 -2.88 6.95 -13.62
C LEU A 92 -3.39 5.52 -13.41
N SER A 93 -3.47 5.08 -12.15
CA SER A 93 -3.98 3.76 -11.78
C SER A 93 -4.30 3.67 -10.30
N ASN A 94 -5.22 2.77 -9.98
CA ASN A 94 -5.41 2.22 -8.64
C ASN A 94 -5.68 0.71 -8.76
N ASN A 95 -6.05 0.02 -7.68
CA ASN A 95 -6.30 -1.42 -7.72
C ASN A 95 -7.49 -1.81 -8.62
N GLN A 96 -8.32 -0.85 -9.01
CA GLN A 96 -9.48 -1.02 -9.89
C GLN A 96 -9.12 -0.83 -11.38
N GLY A 97 -7.91 -0.38 -11.71
CA GLY A 97 -7.45 -0.22 -13.09
C GLY A 97 -6.86 1.17 -13.34
N TYR A 98 -6.77 1.52 -14.63
CA TYR A 98 -6.10 2.70 -15.14
C TYR A 98 -7.14 3.75 -15.57
N PHE A 99 -6.97 4.98 -15.12
CA PHE A 99 -7.93 6.07 -15.34
C PHE A 99 -7.29 7.23 -16.09
N THR A 100 -8.07 7.88 -16.95
CA THR A 100 -7.74 9.17 -17.58
C THR A 100 -8.95 10.09 -17.49
N ASN A 101 -8.78 11.35 -17.95
CA ASN A 101 -9.83 12.36 -17.98
C ASN A 101 -11.17 11.89 -18.58
N SER A 102 -11.13 10.91 -19.47
CA SER A 102 -12.31 10.42 -20.17
C SER A 102 -12.32 8.92 -20.38
N THR A 103 -11.31 8.18 -19.92
CA THR A 103 -11.20 6.75 -20.21
C THR A 103 -10.82 5.92 -19.00
N TYR A 104 -11.16 4.64 -19.07
CA TYR A 104 -10.82 3.61 -18.11
C TYR A 104 -10.29 2.37 -18.84
N SER A 105 -9.27 1.72 -18.29
CA SER A 105 -8.80 0.41 -18.73
C SER A 105 -8.59 -0.48 -17.51
N HIS A 106 -8.95 -1.76 -17.63
CA HIS A 106 -8.72 -2.71 -16.54
C HIS A 106 -7.23 -2.98 -16.32
N GLU A 107 -6.45 -3.01 -17.40
CA GLU A 107 -5.03 -3.37 -17.44
C GLU A 107 -4.22 -2.27 -18.14
N ALA A 108 -2.93 -2.13 -17.80
CA ALA A 108 -2.07 -1.05 -18.30
C ALA A 108 -2.03 -0.96 -19.83
N PHE A 109 -2.02 -2.13 -20.47
CA PHE A 109 -1.93 -2.30 -21.91
C PHE A 109 -3.21 -2.91 -22.52
N GLY A 110 -4.30 -2.89 -21.75
CA GLY A 110 -5.61 -3.41 -22.13
C GLY A 110 -6.44 -2.45 -22.99
N PRO A 111 -7.65 -2.87 -23.41
CA PRO A 111 -8.59 -2.01 -24.11
C PRO A 111 -9.08 -0.87 -23.21
N ALA A 112 -8.99 0.36 -23.71
CA ALA A 112 -9.52 1.54 -23.04
C ALA A 112 -10.96 1.83 -23.47
N TYR A 113 -11.80 2.16 -22.49
CA TYR A 113 -13.21 2.47 -22.64
C TYR A 113 -13.48 3.92 -22.27
N GLU A 114 -14.38 4.62 -22.97
CA GLU A 114 -14.82 5.96 -22.57
C GLU A 114 -15.65 5.88 -21.29
N LEU A 115 -15.32 6.61 -20.24
CA LEU A 115 -16.08 6.61 -19.00
C LEU A 115 -17.46 7.23 -19.21
N GLU A 116 -18.52 6.51 -18.82
CA GLU A 116 -19.86 7.09 -18.82
C GLU A 116 -20.01 8.11 -17.69
N GLN A 117 -20.38 9.34 -18.05
CA GLN A 117 -20.45 10.48 -17.12
C GLN A 117 -21.52 10.29 -16.03
N PRO A 118 -21.22 10.51 -14.74
CA PRO A 118 -22.21 10.37 -13.67
C PRO A 118 -23.25 11.50 -13.68
N ALA A 119 -24.48 11.26 -14.17
CA ALA A 119 -25.68 12.11 -14.04
C ALA A 119 -25.63 13.60 -14.51
N SER A 120 -24.47 14.26 -14.67
CA SER A 120 -24.31 15.63 -15.14
C SER A 120 -22.95 15.85 -15.82
N SER A 121 -22.80 16.91 -16.64
CA SER A 121 -21.55 17.25 -17.36
C SER A 121 -20.41 17.78 -16.47
N THR A 122 -20.64 17.90 -15.17
CA THR A 122 -19.67 18.42 -14.18
C THR A 122 -19.30 17.38 -13.12
N SER A 123 -19.78 16.15 -13.23
CA SER A 123 -19.47 15.02 -12.35
C SER A 123 -18.28 14.21 -12.89
N TRP A 124 -17.52 13.53 -12.04
CA TRP A 124 -16.39 12.69 -12.48
C TRP A 124 -16.07 11.57 -11.48
N TYR A 125 -15.23 10.62 -11.90
CA TYR A 125 -14.68 9.56 -11.06
C TYR A 125 -13.31 10.01 -10.54
N ASP A 126 -13.02 9.92 -9.25
CA ASP A 126 -11.72 10.31 -8.68
C ASP A 126 -11.12 9.11 -7.93
N PRO A 127 -10.28 8.29 -8.60
CA PRO A 127 -9.72 7.08 -7.99
C PRO A 127 -8.65 7.44 -6.96
N ALA A 128 -8.70 6.81 -5.78
CA ALA A 128 -7.65 6.94 -4.78
C ALA A 128 -6.38 6.18 -5.25
N PRO A 129 -5.17 6.77 -5.16
CA PRO A 129 -3.95 6.11 -5.64
C PRO A 129 -3.65 4.79 -4.91
N ALA A 130 -3.08 3.80 -5.62
CA ALA A 130 -2.54 2.56 -5.02
C ALA A 130 -3.50 1.84 -4.03
N SER A 131 -4.81 1.94 -4.26
CA SER A 131 -5.85 1.47 -3.36
C SER A 131 -7.14 1.15 -4.10
N ASP A 132 -8.14 0.61 -3.39
CA ASP A 132 -9.43 0.22 -3.96
C ASP A 132 -10.43 1.39 -4.17
N PRO A 133 -10.54 2.39 -3.27
CA PRO A 133 -11.57 3.42 -3.38
C PRO A 133 -11.56 4.19 -4.70
N VAL A 134 -12.73 4.32 -5.33
CA VAL A 134 -13.02 5.23 -6.44
C VAL A 134 -14.15 6.15 -6.00
N LEU A 135 -13.89 7.46 -5.99
CA LEU A 135 -14.92 8.43 -5.64
C LEU A 135 -15.81 8.74 -6.83
N LEU A 136 -17.12 8.60 -6.66
CA LEU A 136 -18.12 9.07 -7.59
C LEU A 136 -18.52 10.48 -7.15
N ILE A 137 -17.96 11.48 -7.83
CA ILE A 137 -18.17 12.89 -7.50
C ILE A 137 -19.33 13.44 -8.31
N ASN A 138 -20.39 13.86 -7.61
CA ASN A 138 -21.49 14.60 -8.21
C ASN A 138 -21.39 16.07 -7.82
N LYS A 139 -21.09 16.91 -8.81
CA LYS A 139 -20.95 18.35 -8.64
C LYS A 139 -22.04 19.06 -9.43
N PRO A 140 -23.03 19.70 -8.76
CA PRO A 140 -24.01 20.51 -9.44
C PRO A 140 -23.37 21.68 -10.19
N ALA A 141 -23.94 22.07 -11.33
CA ALA A 141 -23.49 23.23 -12.10
C ALA A 141 -23.45 24.48 -11.20
N PHE A 142 -22.38 25.28 -11.34
CA PHE A 142 -22.14 26.52 -10.58
C PHE A 142 -22.01 26.36 -9.05
N SER A 143 -21.96 25.13 -8.52
CA SER A 143 -21.69 24.87 -7.10
C SER A 143 -20.18 24.82 -6.83
N THR A 144 -19.77 25.40 -5.69
CA THR A 144 -18.41 25.26 -5.15
C THR A 144 -18.25 24.00 -4.30
N VAL A 145 -19.35 23.30 -4.01
CA VAL A 145 -19.39 22.05 -3.24
C VAL A 145 -19.94 20.89 -4.07
N TYR A 146 -19.59 19.67 -3.70
CA TYR A 146 -19.98 18.43 -4.36
C TYR A 146 -20.27 17.33 -3.34
N THR A 147 -21.08 16.36 -3.74
CA THR A 147 -21.33 15.13 -2.97
C THR A 147 -20.46 14.01 -3.49
N VAL A 148 -20.18 13.04 -2.63
CA VAL A 148 -19.27 11.92 -2.92
C VAL A 148 -19.93 10.60 -2.55
N GLY A 149 -19.88 9.64 -3.48
CA GLY A 149 -20.02 8.21 -3.19
C GLY A 149 -18.67 7.51 -3.27
N VAL A 150 -18.45 6.49 -2.45
CA VAL A 150 -17.24 5.66 -2.46
C VAL A 150 -17.57 4.29 -3.04
N GLU A 151 -16.82 3.85 -4.04
CA GLU A 151 -16.92 2.51 -4.62
C GLU A 151 -15.58 1.77 -4.43
N TYR A 152 -15.63 0.53 -3.94
CA TYR A 152 -14.46 -0.31 -3.71
C TYR A 152 -14.31 -1.41 -4.78
N ASP A 153 -15.36 -1.69 -5.55
CA ASP A 153 -15.46 -2.75 -6.56
C ASP A 153 -15.79 -2.19 -7.95
N PHE A 154 -15.24 -1.00 -8.28
CA PHE A 154 -15.57 -0.26 -9.51
C PHE A 154 -15.39 -1.09 -10.78
N ALA A 155 -14.31 -1.88 -10.85
CA ALA A 155 -14.02 -2.74 -11.98
C ALA A 155 -15.04 -3.88 -12.12
N SER A 156 -15.43 -4.49 -10.99
CA SER A 156 -16.35 -5.62 -10.94
C SER A 156 -17.81 -5.20 -11.16
N ASN A 157 -18.16 -3.98 -10.77
CA ASN A 157 -19.51 -3.40 -10.89
C ASN A 157 -19.75 -2.64 -12.20
N GLY A 158 -18.79 -2.68 -13.12
CA GLY A 158 -18.88 -2.04 -14.42
C GLY A 158 -18.87 -3.04 -15.58
N GLN A 159 -19.34 -2.59 -16.74
CA GLN A 159 -19.29 -3.36 -17.97
C GLN A 159 -19.13 -2.46 -19.21
N PRO A 160 -18.45 -2.94 -20.26
CA PRO A 160 -18.40 -2.22 -21.52
C PRO A 160 -19.78 -2.20 -22.19
N THR A 161 -20.20 -1.05 -22.66
CA THR A 161 -21.44 -0.84 -23.41
C THR A 161 -21.15 -0.15 -24.73
N LEU A 162 -21.96 -0.44 -25.74
CA LEU A 162 -21.84 0.19 -27.04
C LEU A 162 -22.66 1.49 -27.06
N SER A 163 -22.00 2.59 -27.42
CA SER A 163 -22.66 3.82 -27.84
C SER A 163 -22.60 3.95 -29.37
N LEU A 164 -23.31 4.93 -29.93
CA LEU A 164 -23.37 5.15 -31.39
C LEU A 164 -22.00 5.39 -32.04
N THR A 165 -20.99 5.84 -31.29
CA THR A 165 -19.67 6.19 -31.83
C THR A 165 -18.51 5.50 -31.12
N ASN A 166 -18.66 5.10 -29.85
CA ASN A 166 -17.57 4.60 -29.00
C ASN A 166 -18.02 3.44 -28.09
N VAL A 167 -17.07 2.68 -27.55
CA VAL A 167 -17.32 1.74 -26.43
C VAL A 167 -17.14 2.50 -25.12
N LYS A 168 -18.17 2.45 -24.26
CA LYS A 168 -18.18 3.13 -22.97
C LYS A 168 -18.05 2.15 -21.82
N TRP A 169 -17.43 2.56 -20.73
CA TRP A 169 -17.50 1.86 -19.45
C TRP A 169 -18.73 2.36 -18.69
N HIS A 170 -19.75 1.50 -18.60
CA HIS A 170 -20.97 1.78 -17.84
C HIS A 170 -20.86 1.14 -16.46
N TYR A 171 -20.94 1.97 -15.43
CA TYR A 171 -20.97 1.53 -14.05
C TYR A 171 -22.43 1.32 -13.60
N ASN A 172 -22.74 0.11 -13.12
CA ASN A 172 -24.08 -0.28 -12.64
C ASN A 172 -24.19 -0.37 -11.11
N GLY A 173 -23.08 -0.19 -10.39
CA GLY A 173 -23.04 -0.37 -8.94
C GLY A 173 -23.73 0.75 -8.16
N GLY A 174 -23.91 0.51 -6.86
CA GLY A 174 -24.36 1.53 -5.92
C GLY A 174 -23.20 2.00 -5.05
N ALA A 175 -22.59 3.13 -5.38
CA ALA A 175 -21.54 3.70 -4.55
C ALA A 175 -22.09 4.09 -3.17
N LEU A 176 -21.32 3.82 -2.12
CA LEU A 176 -21.67 4.14 -0.75
C LEU A 176 -21.62 5.66 -0.54
N PRO A 177 -22.76 6.36 -0.35
CA PRO A 177 -22.73 7.81 -0.19
C PRO A 177 -22.08 8.19 1.14
N LEU A 178 -21.26 9.25 1.14
CA LEU A 178 -20.86 9.89 2.38
C LEU A 178 -22.04 10.69 2.93
N VAL A 179 -22.56 10.29 4.09
CA VAL A 179 -23.76 10.85 4.72
C VAL A 179 -23.53 11.27 6.16
N ASP A 180 -24.40 12.15 6.65
CA ASP A 180 -24.51 12.53 8.06
C ASP A 180 -25.44 11.58 8.86
N MET A 181 -25.65 11.86 10.16
CA MET A 181 -26.46 11.00 11.03
C MET A 181 -27.95 10.97 10.67
N ASN A 182 -28.39 11.92 9.85
CA ASN A 182 -29.75 12.01 9.36
C ASN A 182 -29.88 11.40 7.94
N GLY A 183 -28.80 10.83 7.39
CA GLY A 183 -28.76 10.25 6.05
C GLY A 183 -28.65 11.28 4.92
N ASN A 184 -28.37 12.56 5.22
CA ASN A 184 -28.17 13.57 4.18
C ASN A 184 -26.75 13.46 3.62
N SER A 185 -26.60 13.66 2.30
CA SER A 185 -25.29 13.64 1.66
C SER A 185 -24.38 14.76 2.18
N VAL A 186 -23.16 14.37 2.56
CA VAL A 186 -22.07 15.28 2.91
C VAL A 186 -21.64 16.06 1.68
N ARG A 187 -21.44 17.37 1.87
CA ARG A 187 -21.01 18.30 0.81
C ARG A 187 -19.58 18.77 1.04
N LEU A 188 -18.67 18.27 0.23
CA LEU A 188 -17.26 18.62 0.28
C LEU A 188 -16.97 19.81 -0.63
N SER A 189 -15.96 20.61 -0.28
CA SER A 189 -15.48 21.73 -1.10
C SER A 189 -14.07 21.50 -1.66
N ASN A 190 -13.30 20.60 -1.04
CA ASN A 190 -11.95 20.25 -1.45
C ASN A 190 -11.63 18.86 -0.90
N HIS A 191 -10.75 18.12 -1.57
CA HIS A 191 -10.23 16.86 -1.05
C HIS A 191 -8.85 16.57 -1.66
N ALA A 192 -8.05 15.74 -0.99
CA ALA A 192 -6.77 15.22 -1.46
C ALA A 192 -6.51 13.84 -0.88
N PHE A 193 -6.04 12.91 -1.71
CA PHE A 193 -5.66 11.58 -1.25
C PHE A 193 -4.23 11.58 -0.71
N SER A 194 -3.99 10.66 0.20
CA SER A 194 -2.64 10.19 0.53
C SER A 194 -2.07 9.40 -0.64
N ALA A 195 -0.73 9.29 -0.72
CA ALA A 195 -0.08 8.61 -1.84
C ALA A 195 -0.37 7.09 -1.89
N ASN A 196 -0.80 6.50 -0.77
CA ASN A 196 -1.28 5.12 -0.68
C ASN A 196 -2.82 5.01 -0.78
N GLY A 197 -3.52 6.12 -0.97
CA GLY A 197 -4.97 6.18 -1.12
C GLY A 197 -5.81 5.67 0.06
N ARG A 198 -5.20 5.32 1.20
CA ARG A 198 -5.90 4.91 2.41
C ARG A 198 -6.61 6.07 3.08
N PHE A 199 -5.97 7.24 3.10
CA PHE A 199 -6.51 8.44 3.74
C PHE A 199 -6.87 9.51 2.72
N MET A 200 -7.89 10.30 3.05
CA MET A 200 -8.28 11.48 2.31
C MET A 200 -8.38 12.69 3.25
N ALA A 201 -7.64 13.76 2.96
CA ALA A 201 -7.92 15.06 3.55
C ALA A 201 -9.10 15.69 2.83
N VAL A 202 -10.06 16.25 3.57
CA VAL A 202 -11.25 16.90 3.02
C VAL A 202 -11.45 18.27 3.63
N ARG A 203 -12.18 19.13 2.90
CA ARG A 203 -12.78 20.35 3.46
C ARG A 203 -14.30 20.24 3.46
N TYR A 204 -14.88 20.19 4.66
CA TYR A 204 -16.31 20.08 4.93
C TYR A 204 -16.75 21.21 5.87
N ASN A 205 -17.71 22.04 5.46
CA ASN A 205 -18.24 23.16 6.28
C ASN A 205 -17.17 24.07 6.92
N GLY A 206 -16.05 24.31 6.21
CA GLY A 206 -14.94 25.12 6.72
C GLY A 206 -13.93 24.37 7.60
N VAL A 207 -14.25 23.13 7.99
CA VAL A 207 -13.36 22.23 8.71
C VAL A 207 -12.51 21.46 7.70
N VAL A 208 -11.20 21.37 7.97
CA VAL A 208 -10.29 20.43 7.33
C VAL A 208 -10.23 19.20 8.21
N ALA A 209 -10.41 18.02 7.61
CA ALA A 209 -10.46 16.76 8.32
C ALA A 209 -9.77 15.64 7.52
N ILE A 210 -9.43 14.57 8.22
CA ILE A 210 -8.93 13.31 7.69
C ILE A 210 -10.10 12.34 7.60
N VAL A 211 -10.20 11.61 6.51
CA VAL A 211 -11.10 10.46 6.35
C VAL A 211 -10.22 9.21 6.16
N ASP A 212 -10.42 8.17 6.97
CA ASP A 212 -9.81 6.85 6.78
C ASP A 212 -10.75 5.98 5.95
N PHE A 213 -10.29 5.43 4.81
CA PHE A 213 -11.12 4.58 3.96
C PHE A 213 -11.33 3.17 4.52
N ASP A 214 -10.65 2.77 5.59
CA ASP A 214 -10.87 1.48 6.24
C ASP A 214 -12.25 1.40 6.92
N ASP A 215 -12.66 2.49 7.58
CA ASP A 215 -13.92 2.54 8.35
C ASP A 215 -14.76 3.80 8.10
N LEU A 216 -14.33 4.67 7.19
CA LEU A 216 -14.94 5.97 6.86
C LEU A 216 -15.11 6.88 8.08
N SER A 217 -14.29 6.70 9.12
CA SER A 217 -14.17 7.64 10.23
C SER A 217 -13.59 8.96 9.75
N LEU A 218 -13.97 10.04 10.44
CA LEU A 218 -13.51 11.39 10.15
C LEU A 218 -12.89 12.03 11.39
N THR A 219 -11.67 12.52 11.25
CA THR A 219 -10.91 13.22 12.31
C THR A 219 -10.66 14.67 11.90
N PRO A 220 -11.33 15.66 12.51
CA PRO A 220 -11.09 17.07 12.25
C PRO A 220 -9.69 17.52 12.72
N VAL A 221 -8.98 18.28 11.89
CA VAL A 221 -7.61 18.75 12.20
C VAL A 221 -7.44 20.26 12.18
N GLY A 222 -8.28 21.00 11.44
CA GLY A 222 -8.27 22.46 11.47
C GLY A 222 -9.57 23.11 11.02
N TYR A 223 -9.71 24.42 11.27
CA TYR A 223 -10.83 25.22 10.80
C TYR A 223 -10.34 26.45 10.02
N PHE A 224 -10.98 26.72 8.89
CA PHE A 224 -10.68 27.83 7.98
C PHE A 224 -11.97 28.55 7.55
N SER A 225 -12.19 29.74 8.10
CA SER A 225 -13.34 30.61 7.81
C SER A 225 -13.33 31.17 6.38
N SER A 226 -12.15 31.26 5.75
CA SER A 226 -11.98 31.66 4.36
C SER A 226 -11.16 30.62 3.61
N TRP A 227 -11.41 30.49 2.31
CA TRP A 227 -10.73 29.53 1.45
C TRP A 227 -10.44 30.18 0.10
N ALA A 228 -9.16 30.25 -0.28
CA ALA A 228 -8.80 30.79 -1.58
C ALA A 228 -9.11 29.77 -2.69
N ASN A 229 -9.36 30.26 -3.90
CA ASN A 229 -9.69 29.40 -5.04
C ASN A 229 -8.54 28.45 -5.43
N ASN A 230 -7.30 28.79 -5.10
CA ASN A 230 -6.10 28.01 -5.35
C ASN A 230 -5.62 27.21 -4.12
N SER A 231 -6.41 27.16 -3.04
CA SER A 231 -6.02 26.44 -1.84
C SER A 231 -5.96 24.94 -2.07
N GLU A 232 -4.90 24.32 -1.55
CA GLU A 232 -4.62 22.89 -1.73
C GLU A 232 -4.54 22.16 -0.39
N LEU A 233 -4.84 20.86 -0.44
CA LEU A 233 -4.70 19.91 0.66
C LEU A 233 -3.68 18.84 0.27
N ALA A 234 -2.97 18.32 1.26
CA ALA A 234 -2.23 17.07 1.18
C ALA A 234 -2.33 16.33 2.51
N ILE A 235 -2.22 15.00 2.46
CA ILE A 235 -2.22 14.15 3.65
C ILE A 235 -1.10 13.11 3.55
N SER A 236 -0.43 12.87 4.67
CA SER A 236 0.64 11.89 4.74
C SER A 236 0.09 10.47 4.61
N PRO A 237 0.85 9.53 3.99
CA PRO A 237 0.44 8.13 3.87
C PRO A 237 0.10 7.41 5.17
N ASN A 238 0.68 7.83 6.30
CA ASN A 238 0.34 7.31 7.62
C ASN A 238 -0.90 7.97 8.28
N GLY A 239 -1.55 8.92 7.59
CA GLY A 239 -2.77 9.57 8.09
C GLY A 239 -2.58 10.54 9.26
N ARG A 240 -1.33 10.86 9.63
CA ARG A 240 -1.04 11.74 10.78
C ARG A 240 -0.95 13.22 10.41
N TYR A 241 -0.39 13.56 9.26
CA TYR A 241 -0.10 14.95 8.90
C TYR A 241 -0.99 15.43 7.76
N VAL A 242 -1.64 16.59 7.94
CA VAL A 242 -2.39 17.26 6.87
C VAL A 242 -1.75 18.60 6.57
N ALA A 243 -1.30 18.78 5.34
CA ALA A 243 -0.77 20.05 4.89
C ALA A 243 -1.87 20.84 4.16
N VAL A 244 -1.93 22.15 4.45
CA VAL A 244 -2.89 23.07 3.87
C VAL A 244 -2.13 24.27 3.30
N GLU A 245 -2.28 24.50 1.99
CA GLU A 245 -1.98 25.77 1.35
C GLU A 245 -3.28 26.58 1.30
N ASN A 246 -3.34 27.68 2.07
CA ASN A 246 -4.43 28.63 2.01
C ASN A 246 -3.95 29.98 2.56
N ASN A 247 -3.46 30.85 1.66
CA ASN A 247 -2.84 32.14 2.03
C ASN A 247 -1.66 31.98 3.03
N GLY A 248 -1.02 30.82 3.01
CA GLY A 248 -0.07 30.35 4.01
C GLY A 248 0.05 28.84 3.92
N ILE A 249 1.17 28.29 4.38
CA ILE A 249 1.44 26.85 4.33
C ILE A 249 1.52 26.35 5.76
N TYR A 250 0.63 25.45 6.14
CA TYR A 250 0.55 24.88 7.48
C TYR A 250 0.53 23.36 7.40
N VAL A 251 1.14 22.69 8.37
CA VAL A 251 0.99 21.26 8.60
C VAL A 251 0.28 21.07 9.94
N PHE A 252 -0.79 20.30 9.93
CA PHE A 252 -1.51 19.87 11.13
C PHE A 252 -1.05 18.47 11.51
N ASP A 253 -0.72 18.28 12.78
CA ASP A 253 -0.42 16.97 13.37
C ASP A 253 -1.66 16.43 14.08
N ALA A 254 -2.15 15.29 13.59
CA ALA A 254 -3.38 14.66 14.06
C ALA A 254 -3.20 13.76 15.29
N GLU A 255 -1.96 13.50 15.72
CA GLU A 255 -1.65 12.54 16.81
C GLU A 255 -2.45 12.79 18.08
N ASN A 256 -2.60 14.05 18.46
CA ASN A 256 -3.26 14.46 19.71
C ASN A 256 -4.68 14.98 19.49
N CYS A 257 -5.25 14.82 18.28
CA CYS A 257 -6.64 15.19 18.03
C CYS A 257 -7.58 14.33 18.88
N GLN A 258 -8.37 14.98 19.73
CA GLN A 258 -9.19 14.31 20.74
C GLN A 258 -10.52 13.78 20.21
N THR A 259 -10.89 14.09 18.97
CA THR A 259 -12.20 13.76 18.41
C THR A 259 -12.08 13.12 17.04
N SER A 260 -12.57 11.88 16.93
CA SER A 260 -12.85 11.20 15.67
C SER A 260 -14.32 10.79 15.66
N TYR A 261 -14.96 10.91 14.51
CA TYR A 261 -16.38 10.63 14.30
C TYR A 261 -16.52 9.43 13.39
N ALA A 262 -17.31 8.44 13.80
CA ALA A 262 -17.60 7.28 12.95
C ALA A 262 -18.34 7.69 11.66
N TYR A 263 -18.34 6.79 10.67
CA TYR A 263 -19.16 6.93 9.47
C TYR A 263 -20.62 7.24 9.83
N GLY A 264 -21.22 8.18 9.09
CA GLY A 264 -22.59 8.61 9.35
C GLY A 264 -22.74 9.56 10.55
N HIS A 265 -21.67 10.10 11.15
CA HIS A 265 -21.77 11.02 12.28
C HIS A 265 -21.02 12.35 12.08
N TRP A 266 -20.78 12.74 10.83
CA TRP A 266 -19.94 13.89 10.49
C TRP A 266 -20.62 15.26 10.74
N ASP A 267 -21.93 15.31 10.92
CA ASP A 267 -22.66 16.54 11.27
C ASP A 267 -22.48 16.98 12.72
N LEU A 268 -22.00 16.08 13.59
CA LEU A 268 -21.64 16.40 14.97
C LEU A 268 -20.38 17.27 15.07
N ILE A 269 -19.67 17.49 13.97
CA ILE A 269 -18.53 18.39 13.91
C ILE A 269 -19.01 19.81 14.22
N GLN A 270 -18.72 20.25 15.44
CA GLN A 270 -18.93 21.65 15.84
C GLN A 270 -17.87 22.52 15.14
N THR A 271 -18.23 23.76 14.77
CA THR A 271 -17.32 24.77 14.19
C THR A 271 -16.24 25.27 15.17
N ILE A 272 -16.05 24.59 16.30
CA ILE A 272 -15.10 24.92 17.35
C ILE A 272 -13.82 24.14 17.08
N SER A 273 -12.69 24.85 17.13
CA SER A 273 -11.33 24.37 16.86
C SER A 273 -11.11 22.92 17.32
N PRO A 274 -10.59 22.04 16.44
CA PRO A 274 -10.38 20.65 16.79
C PRO A 274 -9.46 20.55 18.00
N LEU A 275 -9.98 19.92 19.06
CA LEU A 275 -9.35 19.85 20.37
C LEU A 275 -8.10 18.97 20.29
N GLY A 276 -6.95 19.51 20.70
CA GLY A 276 -5.71 18.76 20.88
C GLY A 276 -4.82 18.60 19.64
N CYS A 277 -5.29 18.90 18.44
CA CYS A 277 -4.44 18.89 17.24
C CYS A 277 -3.42 20.04 17.29
N THR A 278 -2.20 19.78 16.82
CA THR A 278 -1.16 20.82 16.75
C THR A 278 -1.04 21.35 15.33
N LYS A 279 -0.79 22.66 15.17
CA LYS A 279 -0.60 23.31 13.87
C LYS A 279 0.76 23.95 13.79
N SER A 280 1.54 23.62 12.78
CA SER A 280 2.85 24.22 12.51
C SER A 280 2.79 25.76 12.42
N PRO A 281 3.92 26.45 12.62
CA PRO A 281 4.09 27.81 12.13
C PRO A 281 3.79 27.91 10.63
N ASN A 282 3.54 29.12 10.12
CA ASN A 282 3.38 29.33 8.68
C ASN A 282 4.72 29.10 7.97
N LEU A 283 4.84 28.00 7.24
CA LEU A 283 6.05 27.58 6.54
C LEU A 283 6.36 28.44 5.31
N ARG A 284 5.39 29.25 4.84
CA ARG A 284 5.56 30.12 3.68
C ARG A 284 6.68 31.13 3.87
N SER A 285 6.84 31.72 5.05
CA SER A 285 7.91 32.70 5.30
C SER A 285 9.31 32.06 5.24
N GLN A 286 9.46 30.84 5.77
CA GLN A 286 10.70 30.09 5.72
C GLN A 286 11.05 29.73 4.28
N LEU A 287 10.08 29.22 3.52
CA LEU A 287 10.24 28.87 2.11
C LEU A 287 10.63 30.09 1.26
N LEU A 288 9.96 31.23 1.43
CA LEU A 288 10.29 32.48 0.73
C LEU A 288 11.71 32.97 1.07
N SER A 289 12.12 32.84 2.32
CA SER A 289 13.49 33.16 2.74
C SER A 289 14.52 32.27 2.05
N THR A 290 14.27 30.96 1.97
CA THR A 290 15.15 30.01 1.26
C THR A 290 15.22 30.29 -0.24
N MET A 291 14.11 30.74 -0.84
CA MET A 291 14.05 31.13 -2.26
C MET A 291 14.76 32.46 -2.54
N GLY A 292 15.02 33.30 -1.53
CA GLY A 292 15.61 34.63 -1.71
C GLY A 292 14.69 35.65 -2.40
N VAL A 293 13.37 35.46 -2.35
CA VAL A 293 12.37 36.32 -3.01
C VAL A 293 11.51 37.08 -2.01
N SER A 294 11.11 38.31 -2.35
CA SER A 294 10.15 39.08 -1.55
C SER A 294 8.71 38.61 -1.79
N GLN A 295 7.81 38.81 -0.82
CA GLN A 295 6.44 38.25 -0.79
C GLN A 295 5.57 38.51 -2.04
N LEU A 296 5.94 39.47 -2.90
CA LEU A 296 5.05 40.01 -3.92
C LEU A 296 4.96 39.18 -5.22
N VAL A 297 5.67 38.07 -5.39
CA VAL A 297 5.51 37.25 -6.60
C VAL A 297 5.86 35.76 -6.44
N SER A 298 5.12 35.05 -5.58
CA SER A 298 5.17 33.60 -5.48
C SER A 298 3.79 32.96 -5.50
N ASP A 299 3.54 32.07 -6.45
CA ASP A 299 2.39 31.14 -6.44
C ASP A 299 2.87 29.78 -5.93
N PHE A 300 2.02 29.05 -5.22
CA PHE A 300 2.35 27.76 -4.61
C PHE A 300 1.32 26.72 -5.03
N GLN A 301 1.80 25.58 -5.53
CA GLN A 301 0.96 24.49 -6.03
C GLN A 301 1.63 23.14 -5.79
N ARG A 302 0.92 22.04 -6.02
CA ARG A 302 1.43 20.67 -5.94
C ARG A 302 1.93 20.29 -4.55
N ILE A 303 1.21 20.68 -3.51
CA ILE A 303 1.49 20.20 -2.16
C ILE A 303 1.20 18.70 -2.08
N ARG A 304 2.19 17.88 -1.66
CA ARG A 304 2.03 16.43 -1.48
C ARG A 304 3.05 15.84 -0.49
N PHE A 305 2.67 14.82 0.26
CA PHE A 305 3.61 14.04 1.05
C PHE A 305 4.23 12.91 0.22
N LEU A 306 5.49 12.58 0.50
CA LEU A 306 6.11 11.35 0.00
C LEU A 306 5.67 10.12 0.82
N GLY A 307 6.00 8.93 0.31
CA GLY A 307 5.77 7.64 0.97
C GLY A 307 6.33 7.55 2.41
N ASP A 308 7.34 8.35 2.73
CA ASP A 308 7.97 8.43 4.05
C ASP A 308 7.15 9.20 5.10
N SER A 309 5.97 9.72 4.72
CA SER A 309 5.04 10.48 5.54
C SER A 309 5.56 11.76 6.20
N SER A 310 6.83 12.10 6.05
CA SER A 310 7.49 13.23 6.72
C SER A 310 8.02 14.27 5.75
N THR A 311 8.23 13.90 4.50
CA THR A 311 8.70 14.82 3.48
C THR A 311 7.52 15.41 2.73
N LEU A 312 7.34 16.73 2.83
CA LEU A 312 6.33 17.50 2.11
C LEU A 312 6.97 18.14 0.88
N TYR A 313 6.48 17.83 -0.31
CA TYR A 313 6.85 18.50 -1.55
C TYR A 313 5.89 19.63 -1.87
N ILE A 314 6.42 20.73 -2.40
CA ILE A 314 5.66 21.88 -2.85
C ILE A 314 6.32 22.51 -4.08
N GLY A 315 5.54 22.83 -5.10
CA GLY A 315 5.97 23.65 -6.22
C GLY A 315 5.84 25.12 -5.86
N ALA A 316 6.92 25.88 -6.02
CA ALA A 316 6.91 27.32 -5.85
C ALA A 316 7.24 28.00 -7.18
N GLY A 317 6.32 28.86 -7.64
CA GLY A 317 6.43 29.59 -8.88
C GLY A 317 6.91 31.01 -8.64
N VAL A 318 8.04 31.39 -9.22
CA VAL A 318 8.52 32.78 -9.25
C VAL A 318 8.06 33.39 -10.56
N ARG A 319 7.36 34.53 -10.50
CA ARG A 319 6.81 35.13 -11.72
C ARG A 319 7.93 35.55 -12.67
N ARG A 320 7.81 35.18 -13.94
CA ARG A 320 8.82 35.50 -14.95
C ARG A 320 8.86 37.01 -15.18
N ALA A 321 10.07 37.55 -15.35
CA ALA A 321 10.26 38.98 -15.57
C ALA A 321 9.66 39.45 -16.92
N ASP A 322 9.59 38.55 -17.91
CA ASP A 322 9.03 38.78 -19.24
C ASP A 322 7.51 38.54 -19.31
N ALA A 323 6.89 37.97 -18.26
CA ALA A 323 5.47 37.66 -18.26
C ALA A 323 4.64 38.97 -18.29
N PRO A 324 3.75 39.19 -19.28
CA PRO A 324 2.88 40.37 -19.35
C PRO A 324 2.05 40.51 -18.07
N PRO A 325 1.77 41.71 -17.53
CA PRO A 325 1.08 41.89 -16.24
C PRO A 325 -0.23 41.11 -16.10
N ASN A 326 -0.96 40.96 -17.20
CA ASN A 326 -2.26 40.27 -17.24
C ASN A 326 -2.14 38.75 -17.49
N LEU A 327 -0.94 38.22 -17.73
CA LEU A 327 -0.73 36.78 -17.84
C LEU A 327 -0.89 36.16 -16.45
N SER A 328 -1.95 35.38 -16.30
CA SER A 328 -2.31 34.65 -15.08
C SER A 328 -2.06 33.15 -15.24
N GLY A 329 -2.00 32.45 -14.11
CA GLY A 329 -1.87 31.00 -14.07
C GLY A 329 -0.44 30.50 -14.30
N PRO A 330 -0.24 29.17 -14.36
CA PRO A 330 1.09 28.54 -14.29
C PRO A 330 2.11 29.03 -15.33
N SER A 331 1.68 29.43 -16.53
CA SER A 331 2.57 29.94 -17.60
C SER A 331 3.23 31.30 -17.30
N ALA A 332 2.75 32.01 -16.28
CA ALA A 332 3.33 33.28 -15.84
C ALA A 332 4.55 33.11 -14.92
N TYR A 333 4.89 31.89 -14.52
CA TYR A 333 5.88 31.61 -13.47
C TYR A 333 6.93 30.59 -13.94
N ASP A 334 8.16 30.75 -13.44
CA ASP A 334 9.20 29.73 -13.43
C ASP A 334 9.04 28.92 -12.14
N TRP A 335 8.88 27.61 -12.27
CA TRP A 335 8.53 26.75 -11.15
C TRP A 335 9.70 25.88 -10.70
N THR A 336 9.89 25.80 -9.39
CA THR A 336 10.87 24.91 -8.75
C THR A 336 10.15 24.08 -7.69
N GLU A 337 10.41 22.77 -7.64
CA GLU A 337 9.92 21.92 -6.55
C GLU A 337 10.85 22.04 -5.33
N TYR A 338 10.26 22.12 -4.15
CA TYR A 338 10.97 22.15 -2.88
C TYR A 338 10.51 20.98 -2.01
N SER A 339 11.45 20.36 -1.31
CA SER A 339 11.15 19.41 -0.25
C SER A 339 11.33 20.08 1.11
N LEU A 340 10.30 19.98 1.95
CA LEU A 340 10.27 20.41 3.33
C LEU A 340 10.29 19.17 4.21
N ARG A 341 11.28 19.05 5.10
CA ARG A 341 11.41 17.94 6.04
C ARG A 341 11.72 18.47 7.43
N PRO A 342 10.96 18.09 8.47
CA PRO A 342 11.24 18.53 9.83
C PRO A 342 12.51 17.85 10.36
N ASP A 343 13.40 18.63 10.98
CA ASP A 343 14.73 18.16 11.42
C ASP A 343 14.65 17.10 12.55
N GLY A 344 13.54 17.08 13.28
CA GLY A 344 13.28 16.17 14.40
C GLY A 344 12.51 14.90 14.04
N PHE A 345 12.23 14.62 12.75
CA PHE A 345 11.48 13.41 12.40
C PHE A 345 12.22 12.14 12.78
N GLN A 346 11.57 11.32 13.61
CA GLN A 346 11.93 9.94 13.86
C GLN A 346 10.82 9.07 13.29
N THR A 347 11.16 8.00 12.57
CA THR A 347 10.15 7.08 12.05
C THR A 347 9.42 6.42 13.21
N THR A 348 8.09 6.29 13.09
CA THR A 348 7.32 5.51 14.07
C THR A 348 7.40 4.01 13.78
N THR A 349 7.92 3.66 12.61
CA THR A 349 8.19 2.29 12.24
C THR A 349 9.27 1.68 13.12
N SER A 350 9.09 0.41 13.46
CA SER A 350 10.05 -0.36 14.23
C SER A 350 9.91 -1.83 13.93
N GLY A 351 11.03 -2.55 14.00
CA GLY A 351 11.03 -4.00 13.86
C GLY A 351 10.98 -4.51 12.44
N TYR A 352 10.93 -5.83 12.32
CA TYR A 352 11.03 -6.59 11.08
C TYR A 352 9.91 -7.65 11.03
N LEU A 353 9.04 -7.55 10.02
CA LEU A 353 8.06 -8.58 9.71
C LEU A 353 8.48 -9.36 8.48
N ALA A 354 8.59 -10.68 8.59
CA ALA A 354 8.83 -11.54 7.44
C ALA A 354 7.55 -12.23 6.98
N MET A 355 7.32 -12.20 5.67
CA MET A 355 6.13 -12.71 5.00
C MET A 355 6.53 -13.62 3.84
N GLY A 356 5.58 -14.38 3.32
CA GLY A 356 5.76 -15.18 2.11
C GLY A 356 5.42 -16.65 2.25
N ASP A 357 5.95 -17.44 1.33
CA ASP A 357 5.72 -18.88 1.20
C ASP A 357 6.78 -19.75 1.89
N SER A 358 6.88 -21.01 1.46
CA SER A 358 7.82 -22.02 1.98
C SER A 358 9.30 -21.61 1.90
N PHE A 359 9.70 -20.82 0.90
CA PHE A 359 11.08 -20.33 0.80
C PHE A 359 11.41 -19.31 1.89
N SER A 360 10.39 -18.63 2.42
CA SER A 360 10.52 -17.72 3.56
C SER A 360 10.25 -18.39 4.89
N SER A 361 9.33 -19.35 4.95
CA SER A 361 9.06 -20.12 6.18
C SER A 361 10.24 -21.03 6.54
N GLY A 362 11.02 -21.47 5.55
CA GLY A 362 12.14 -22.39 5.73
C GLY A 362 11.70 -23.86 5.78
N GLU A 363 10.66 -24.19 5.02
CA GLU A 363 10.29 -25.58 4.80
C GLU A 363 11.46 -26.37 4.18
N GLY A 364 11.61 -27.61 4.62
CA GLY A 364 12.74 -28.48 4.24
C GLY A 364 13.86 -28.51 5.27
N ASP A 365 13.65 -27.87 6.43
CA ASP A 365 14.50 -28.06 7.60
C ASP A 365 14.46 -29.54 8.03
N THR A 366 15.59 -30.23 7.84
CA THR A 366 15.71 -31.68 8.07
C THR A 366 15.72 -32.06 9.55
N GLU A 367 15.81 -31.08 10.45
CA GLU A 367 15.62 -31.23 11.89
C GLU A 367 14.32 -30.54 12.33
N GLY A 368 13.33 -30.44 11.43
CA GLY A 368 12.09 -29.67 11.59
C GLY A 368 11.38 -29.83 12.93
N SER A 369 11.32 -31.04 13.49
CA SER A 369 10.73 -31.29 14.83
C SER A 369 11.38 -30.50 15.98
N LEU A 370 12.61 -30.00 15.80
CA LEU A 370 13.34 -29.19 16.77
C LEU A 370 13.32 -27.70 16.41
N TRP A 371 13.37 -27.36 15.12
CA TRP A 371 13.60 -25.98 14.66
C TRP A 371 12.34 -25.28 14.16
N TYR A 372 11.28 -26.01 13.82
CA TYR A 372 10.00 -25.40 13.52
C TYR A 372 9.37 -24.78 14.77
N GLU A 373 8.77 -23.62 14.58
CA GLU A 373 7.98 -22.95 15.60
C GLU A 373 6.82 -23.85 16.05
N SER A 374 6.59 -23.86 17.36
CA SER A 374 5.55 -24.71 17.95
C SER A 374 4.19 -24.40 17.33
N GLY A 375 3.47 -25.45 16.89
CA GLY A 375 2.18 -25.29 16.25
C GLY A 375 2.24 -24.97 14.75
N THR A 376 3.41 -25.05 14.10
CA THR A 376 3.55 -24.84 12.63
C THR A 376 3.93 -26.10 11.85
N ASP A 377 4.18 -27.21 12.54
CA ASP A 377 4.45 -28.55 11.98
C ASP A 377 3.47 -29.57 12.58
N GLU A 378 2.19 -29.26 12.50
CA GLU A 378 1.10 -30.05 13.08
C GLU A 378 0.42 -30.82 11.96
N HIS A 379 0.70 -32.12 11.86
CA HIS A 379 0.11 -32.94 10.80
C HIS A 379 -1.35 -33.33 11.03
N GLY A 380 -1.88 -33.13 12.24
CA GLY A 380 -3.28 -33.38 12.63
C GLY A 380 -3.85 -34.71 12.14
N ASP A 381 -5.17 -34.75 11.96
CA ASP A 381 -5.87 -35.90 11.37
C ASP A 381 -5.92 -35.77 9.85
N LYS A 382 -5.37 -36.76 9.13
CA LYS A 382 -5.31 -36.75 7.66
C LYS A 382 -6.65 -37.03 6.97
N THR A 383 -7.64 -37.52 7.70
CA THR A 383 -8.97 -37.86 7.18
C THR A 383 -9.96 -36.73 7.38
N THR A 384 -9.98 -36.14 8.58
CA THR A 384 -10.87 -35.02 8.92
C THR A 384 -10.22 -33.67 8.64
N PHE A 385 -8.90 -33.63 8.46
CA PHE A 385 -8.09 -32.41 8.35
C PHE A 385 -8.07 -31.55 9.63
N ALA A 386 -8.61 -32.09 10.73
CA ALA A 386 -8.64 -31.41 12.01
C ALA A 386 -7.24 -31.28 12.62
N GLY A 387 -6.95 -30.10 13.18
CA GLY A 387 -5.73 -29.81 13.91
C GLY A 387 -4.45 -29.75 13.08
N ARG A 388 -4.53 -29.44 11.79
CA ARG A 388 -3.37 -29.34 10.90
C ARG A 388 -2.88 -27.90 10.72
N ASN A 389 -1.62 -27.62 11.03
CA ASN A 389 -0.91 -26.39 10.64
C ASN A 389 0.40 -26.82 9.97
N LEU A 390 0.54 -26.61 8.67
CA LEU A 390 1.71 -27.05 7.90
C LEU A 390 2.54 -25.89 7.39
N CYS A 391 2.51 -24.74 8.07
CA CYS A 391 3.31 -23.59 7.65
C CYS A 391 4.82 -23.86 7.69
N HIS A 392 5.26 -24.82 8.49
CA HIS A 392 6.66 -25.23 8.63
C HIS A 392 7.59 -24.02 8.81
N LEU A 393 7.33 -23.22 9.85
CA LEU A 393 8.07 -22.00 10.10
C LEU A 393 9.34 -22.32 10.88
N SER A 394 10.47 -22.45 10.19
CA SER A 394 11.76 -22.76 10.81
C SER A 394 12.42 -21.53 11.39
N ARG A 395 12.95 -21.68 12.62
CA ARG A 395 13.82 -20.68 13.26
C ARG A 395 15.22 -20.62 12.63
N ARG A 396 15.52 -21.48 11.65
CA ARG A 396 16.71 -21.44 10.78
C ARG A 396 16.43 -20.91 9.38
N SER A 397 15.20 -20.49 9.10
CA SER A 397 14.86 -19.81 7.86
C SER A 397 15.62 -18.49 7.72
N TYR A 398 15.79 -18.02 6.48
CA TYR A 398 16.56 -16.78 6.22
C TYR A 398 16.02 -15.58 7.02
N PRO A 399 14.69 -15.40 7.27
CA PRO A 399 14.22 -14.30 8.08
C PRO A 399 14.75 -14.29 9.50
N TYR A 400 14.78 -15.44 10.18
CA TYR A 400 15.29 -15.56 11.55
C TYR A 400 16.80 -15.27 11.59
N LEU A 401 17.55 -15.80 10.62
CA LEU A 401 18.99 -15.56 10.53
C LEU A 401 19.30 -14.09 10.25
N MET A 402 18.51 -13.44 9.39
CA MET A 402 18.61 -12.00 9.16
C MET A 402 18.26 -11.20 10.41
N ALA A 403 17.20 -11.57 11.13
CA ALA A 403 16.80 -10.90 12.37
C ALA A 403 17.89 -10.95 13.43
N MET A 404 18.61 -12.07 13.56
CA MET A 404 19.79 -12.16 14.40
C MET A 404 20.92 -11.23 13.94
N ASN A 405 21.26 -11.27 12.65
CA ASN A 405 22.35 -10.45 12.09
C ASN A 405 22.07 -8.95 12.18
N LEU A 406 20.80 -8.55 12.09
CA LEU A 406 20.35 -7.16 12.19
C LEU A 406 20.11 -6.72 13.64
N GLY A 407 20.23 -7.64 14.62
CA GLY A 407 20.08 -7.33 16.04
C GLY A 407 18.64 -7.24 16.54
N TYR A 408 17.64 -7.66 15.74
CA TYR A 408 16.26 -7.79 16.21
C TYR A 408 16.05 -9.02 17.10
N LEU A 409 16.90 -10.05 16.94
CA LEU A 409 16.96 -11.22 17.81
C LEU A 409 18.36 -11.40 18.38
N THR A 410 18.45 -11.82 19.64
CA THR A 410 19.72 -12.22 20.27
C THR A 410 20.03 -13.71 20.09
N SER A 411 18.99 -14.51 19.80
CA SER A 411 19.04 -15.96 19.60
C SER A 411 17.85 -16.39 18.75
N ASN A 412 17.98 -17.50 18.01
CA ASN A 412 16.91 -18.20 17.31
C ASN A 412 16.64 -19.61 17.88
N ILE A 413 17.15 -19.90 19.08
CA ILE A 413 16.92 -21.17 19.79
C ILE A 413 15.51 -21.25 20.37
N ASP A 414 14.95 -20.10 20.75
CA ASP A 414 13.61 -19.94 21.31
C ASP A 414 12.74 -19.14 20.32
N SER A 415 11.42 -19.22 20.48
CA SER A 415 10.49 -18.39 19.72
C SER A 415 10.77 -16.89 19.96
N PRO A 416 10.54 -16.01 18.97
CA PRO A 416 10.72 -14.58 19.13
C PRO A 416 9.89 -14.02 20.29
N PRO A 417 10.41 -13.04 21.03
CA PRO A 417 9.64 -12.36 22.06
C PRO A 417 8.42 -11.66 21.45
N ALA A 418 7.32 -11.58 22.18
CA ALA A 418 6.10 -10.89 21.73
C ALA A 418 6.20 -9.35 21.77
N ASP A 419 7.42 -8.78 21.75
CA ASP A 419 7.65 -7.33 21.80
C ASP A 419 7.39 -6.62 20.47
N GLY A 420 7.17 -7.40 19.40
CA GLY A 420 6.87 -6.89 18.06
C GLY A 420 8.10 -6.42 17.28
N LEU A 421 9.32 -6.62 17.80
CA LEU A 421 10.55 -6.22 17.11
C LEU A 421 10.93 -7.17 15.97
N PHE A 422 10.60 -8.46 16.08
CA PHE A 422 10.71 -9.38 14.96
C PHE A 422 9.72 -10.53 15.07
N HIS A 423 9.01 -10.78 13.98
CA HIS A 423 8.27 -12.03 13.77
C HIS A 423 8.29 -12.41 12.30
N SER A 424 8.20 -13.72 12.03
CA SER A 424 7.90 -14.24 10.71
C SER A 424 6.50 -14.85 10.73
N VAL A 425 5.71 -14.50 9.73
CA VAL A 425 4.36 -15.02 9.48
C VAL A 425 4.29 -15.72 8.13
N ALA A 426 5.45 -15.99 7.52
CA ALA A 426 5.57 -16.79 6.32
C ALA A 426 5.02 -18.21 6.56
N CYS A 427 4.41 -18.78 5.53
CA CYS A 427 3.76 -20.08 5.62
C CYS A 427 3.99 -20.89 4.36
N SER A 428 4.45 -22.12 4.52
CA SER A 428 4.49 -23.08 3.42
C SER A 428 3.13 -23.21 2.72
N GLY A 429 3.16 -23.34 1.40
CA GLY A 429 1.98 -23.43 0.55
C GLY A 429 1.32 -22.09 0.24
N ALA A 430 1.71 -20.99 0.89
CA ALA A 430 1.07 -19.70 0.68
C ALA A 430 1.14 -19.23 -0.79
N LYS A 431 0.01 -18.70 -1.26
CA LYS A 431 -0.20 -17.96 -2.50
C LYS A 431 -0.43 -16.48 -2.21
N MET A 432 -0.49 -15.65 -3.24
CA MET A 432 -0.72 -14.19 -3.08
C MET A 432 -2.01 -13.87 -2.32
N HIS A 433 -3.07 -14.67 -2.50
CA HIS A 433 -4.31 -14.46 -1.74
C HIS A 433 -4.16 -14.72 -0.24
N ASN A 434 -3.16 -15.48 0.21
CA ASN A 434 -2.84 -15.65 1.64
C ASN A 434 -2.02 -14.48 2.20
N ILE A 435 -1.48 -13.61 1.33
CA ILE A 435 -0.85 -12.36 1.75
C ILE A 435 -1.94 -11.30 1.93
N THR A 436 -2.68 -10.94 0.86
CA THR A 436 -3.57 -9.77 0.82
C THR A 436 -5.04 -10.07 0.50
N GLY A 437 -5.37 -11.31 0.13
CA GLY A 437 -6.70 -11.69 -0.37
C GLY A 437 -7.80 -11.80 0.70
N ILE A 438 -8.97 -12.30 0.27
CA ILE A 438 -10.19 -12.43 1.09
C ILE A 438 -10.32 -13.86 1.68
N ILE A 439 -9.57 -14.81 1.13
CA ILE A 439 -9.65 -16.24 1.46
C ILE A 439 -8.48 -16.58 2.39
N GLY A 440 -8.75 -16.89 3.65
CA GLY A 440 -7.70 -17.23 4.62
C GLY A 440 -8.14 -17.15 6.08
N GLU A 441 -9.31 -16.60 6.37
CA GLU A 441 -9.86 -16.58 7.72
C GLU A 441 -10.92 -17.68 7.86
N LYS A 442 -10.56 -18.80 8.47
CA LYS A 442 -11.55 -19.71 9.01
C LYS A 442 -11.14 -20.21 10.39
N GLN A 443 -12.15 -20.30 11.26
CA GLN A 443 -12.01 -20.31 12.71
C GLN A 443 -12.44 -21.65 13.35
N ASP A 444 -12.77 -22.68 12.56
CA ASP A 444 -13.27 -23.98 13.02
C ASP A 444 -12.40 -25.17 12.57
N ASP A 445 -12.73 -26.38 13.04
CA ASP A 445 -12.14 -27.64 12.59
C ASP A 445 -12.55 -27.86 11.11
N GLY A 446 -11.68 -27.41 10.19
CA GLY A 446 -11.95 -27.41 8.75
C GLY A 446 -12.12 -28.81 8.14
N SER A 447 -12.81 -28.86 7.00
CA SER A 447 -12.95 -30.04 6.14
C SER A 447 -11.84 -30.11 5.07
N SER A 448 -11.78 -31.21 4.29
CA SER A 448 -10.87 -31.34 3.15
C SER A 448 -11.02 -30.24 2.10
N VAL A 449 -12.24 -29.73 1.91
CA VAL A 449 -12.54 -28.63 0.99
C VAL A 449 -11.96 -27.32 1.52
N ASP A 450 -12.10 -27.08 2.83
CA ASP A 450 -11.55 -25.90 3.47
C ASP A 450 -10.03 -25.90 3.44
N PHE A 451 -9.41 -27.07 3.65
CA PHE A 451 -7.96 -27.26 3.59
C PHE A 451 -7.38 -27.01 2.19
N ALA A 452 -8.15 -27.29 1.13
CA ALA A 452 -7.78 -27.01 -0.25
C ALA A 452 -7.94 -25.52 -0.61
N ILE A 453 -8.86 -24.80 0.05
CA ILE A 453 -9.13 -23.37 -0.19
C ILE A 453 -8.13 -22.49 0.57
N THR A 454 -7.64 -22.91 1.74
CA THR A 454 -6.65 -22.16 2.53
C THR A 454 -5.19 -22.53 2.23
N ASP A 455 -4.95 -23.41 1.26
CA ASP A 455 -3.60 -23.88 0.89
C ASP A 455 -2.79 -24.41 2.09
N ASN A 456 -3.35 -25.37 2.84
CA ASN A 456 -2.73 -26.06 3.98
C ASN A 456 -2.61 -25.27 5.30
N GLN A 457 -3.42 -24.24 5.50
CA GLN A 457 -3.36 -23.32 6.64
C GLN A 457 -4.52 -23.59 7.62
N TYR A 458 -4.27 -24.26 8.76
CA TYR A 458 -5.27 -24.45 9.83
C TYR A 458 -4.70 -24.56 11.26
N ARG A 459 -5.61 -24.40 12.23
CA ARG A 459 -5.47 -24.31 13.70
C ARG A 459 -4.62 -23.15 14.24
N TYR A 460 -5.34 -22.23 14.87
CA TYR A 460 -4.81 -21.32 15.88
C TYR A 460 -4.81 -21.99 17.25
N ASN A 461 -3.65 -22.13 17.87
CA ASN A 461 -3.47 -22.70 19.20
C ASN A 461 -3.10 -21.60 20.20
N THR A 462 -4.03 -21.19 21.06
CA THR A 462 -3.76 -20.15 22.08
C THR A 462 -2.66 -20.51 23.06
N LEU A 463 -2.26 -21.79 23.14
CA LEU A 463 -1.18 -22.29 23.99
C LEU A 463 0.17 -22.42 23.26
N SER A 464 0.24 -22.12 21.96
CA SER A 464 1.51 -22.11 21.22
C SER A 464 2.45 -21.03 21.76
N GLN A 465 3.75 -21.34 21.80
CA GLN A 465 4.80 -20.41 22.25
C GLN A 465 4.91 -19.17 21.36
N ILE A 466 4.63 -19.28 20.06
CA ILE A 466 4.62 -18.14 19.13
C ILE A 466 3.34 -17.29 19.27
N GLY A 467 2.34 -17.75 20.04
CA GLY A 467 1.20 -16.95 20.48
C GLY A 467 0.38 -16.36 19.33
N ILE A 468 0.09 -15.06 19.37
CA ILE A 468 -0.73 -14.37 18.36
C ILE A 468 -0.08 -14.32 16.98
N TRP A 469 1.22 -14.66 16.87
CA TRP A 469 2.07 -14.63 15.67
C TRP A 469 2.05 -15.92 14.85
N GLN A 470 1.15 -16.85 15.17
CA GLN A 470 1.00 -18.10 14.40
C GLN A 470 0.65 -17.80 12.93
N PRO A 471 1.47 -18.28 11.97
CA PRO A 471 1.13 -18.21 10.55
C PRO A 471 0.03 -19.21 10.21
N GLY A 472 -0.62 -19.01 9.05
CA GLY A 472 -1.58 -19.97 8.51
C GLY A 472 -2.93 -20.03 9.22
N VAL A 473 -3.30 -18.98 9.95
CA VAL A 473 -4.62 -18.87 10.60
C VAL A 473 -5.44 -17.70 10.05
N THR A 474 -4.79 -16.84 9.29
CA THR A 474 -5.30 -15.60 8.74
C THR A 474 -4.34 -15.15 7.64
N LYS A 475 -4.80 -14.27 6.74
CA LYS A 475 -3.92 -13.63 5.77
C LYS A 475 -2.77 -12.89 6.47
N GLN A 476 -1.59 -12.88 5.86
CA GLN A 476 -0.39 -12.31 6.48
C GLN A 476 -0.49 -10.79 6.64
N LEU A 477 -1.26 -10.09 5.79
CA LEU A 477 -1.53 -8.65 5.92
C LEU A 477 -2.22 -8.29 7.25
N ASN A 478 -2.96 -9.21 7.88
CA ASN A 478 -3.61 -8.97 9.18
C ASN A 478 -2.63 -8.78 10.35
N PHE A 479 -1.34 -8.99 10.14
CA PHE A 479 -0.32 -8.67 11.14
C PHE A 479 0.07 -7.18 11.14
N ILE A 480 -0.20 -6.45 10.05
CA ILE A 480 0.05 -5.01 9.91
C ILE A 480 -1.23 -4.18 9.78
N GLU A 481 -2.38 -4.83 9.65
CA GLU A 481 -3.70 -4.20 9.71
C GLU A 481 -4.37 -4.50 11.04
N LYS A 482 -5.32 -3.63 11.44
CA LYS A 482 -6.16 -3.88 12.61
C LYS A 482 -6.97 -5.15 12.37
N SER A 483 -6.75 -6.17 13.19
CA SER A 483 -7.42 -7.46 13.07
C SER A 483 -7.64 -8.10 14.44
N THR A 484 -8.43 -9.17 14.46
CA THR A 484 -8.60 -10.03 15.63
C THR A 484 -8.09 -11.43 15.31
N THR A 485 -7.49 -12.08 16.30
CA THR A 485 -7.21 -13.52 16.24
C THR A 485 -8.52 -14.32 16.09
N PRO A 486 -8.46 -15.59 15.67
CA PRO A 486 -9.65 -16.46 15.58
C PRO A 486 -10.47 -16.59 16.89
N THR A 487 -9.87 -16.34 18.05
CA THR A 487 -10.57 -16.36 19.35
C THR A 487 -11.12 -15.00 19.77
N GLY A 488 -11.13 -14.01 18.88
CA GLY A 488 -11.62 -12.65 19.16
C GLY A 488 -10.68 -11.80 20.00
N GLN A 489 -9.44 -12.22 20.22
CA GLN A 489 -8.43 -11.38 20.87
C GLN A 489 -7.90 -10.37 19.84
N ASP A 490 -7.92 -9.08 20.18
CA ASP A 490 -7.34 -8.02 19.36
C ASP A 490 -5.86 -8.30 19.08
N ARG A 491 -5.49 -8.18 17.80
CA ARG A 491 -4.10 -8.17 17.37
C ARG A 491 -3.67 -6.72 17.25
N SER A 492 -2.70 -6.30 18.07
CA SER A 492 -2.13 -4.97 17.96
C SER A 492 -1.48 -4.81 16.59
N GLN A 493 -1.90 -3.79 15.85
CA GLN A 493 -1.27 -3.40 14.59
C GLN A 493 0.20 -3.09 14.83
N ILE A 494 1.12 -3.79 14.17
CA ILE A 494 2.52 -3.38 14.11
C ILE A 494 2.76 -2.46 12.91
N ASN A 495 3.72 -1.54 13.06
CA ASN A 495 4.21 -0.69 11.99
C ASN A 495 5.67 -1.07 11.70
N PRO A 496 5.94 -2.15 10.94
CA PRO A 496 7.29 -2.65 10.76
C PRO A 496 8.17 -1.64 10.03
N GLU A 497 9.44 -1.54 10.39
CA GLU A 497 10.41 -0.77 9.60
C GLU A 497 10.81 -1.52 8.32
N LEU A 498 10.88 -2.84 8.43
CA LEU A 498 11.33 -3.75 7.40
C LEU A 498 10.29 -4.83 7.16
N ILE A 499 9.94 -5.07 5.90
CA ILE A 499 9.17 -6.23 5.47
C ILE A 499 9.98 -7.01 4.43
N THR A 500 10.10 -8.33 4.58
CA THR A 500 10.57 -9.23 3.52
C THR A 500 9.42 -10.07 3.01
N LEU A 501 9.41 -10.36 1.70
CA LEU A 501 8.36 -11.15 1.07
C LEU A 501 8.94 -12.02 -0.06
N SER A 502 8.62 -13.31 -0.06
CA SER A 502 8.81 -14.21 -1.21
C SER A 502 7.47 -14.89 -1.53
N ILE A 503 6.91 -14.66 -2.72
CA ILE A 503 5.59 -15.15 -3.11
C ILE A 503 5.46 -15.25 -4.64
N GLY A 504 4.48 -16.03 -5.11
CA GLY A 504 4.15 -16.20 -6.54
C GLY A 504 4.44 -17.60 -7.09
N GLY A 505 5.38 -18.34 -6.50
CA GLY A 505 5.75 -19.68 -6.97
C GLY A 505 4.61 -20.71 -6.89
N ASN A 506 3.82 -20.64 -5.82
CA ASN A 506 2.64 -21.49 -5.64
C ASN A 506 1.47 -21.07 -6.54
N ASP A 507 1.33 -19.76 -6.83
CA ASP A 507 0.31 -19.20 -7.73
C ASP A 507 0.50 -19.72 -9.16
N VAL A 508 1.75 -19.74 -9.65
CA VAL A 508 2.09 -20.30 -10.97
C VAL A 508 2.21 -21.84 -10.97
N GLY A 509 1.96 -22.52 -9.84
CA GLY A 509 2.01 -23.98 -9.74
C GLY A 509 3.39 -24.59 -10.00
N PHE A 510 4.46 -23.95 -9.52
CA PHE A 510 5.84 -24.39 -9.73
C PHE A 510 6.12 -25.81 -9.20
N GLY A 511 5.64 -26.14 -8.00
CA GLY A 511 5.82 -27.47 -7.39
C GLY A 511 5.27 -28.61 -8.26
N PRO A 512 3.99 -28.59 -8.66
CA PRO A 512 3.43 -29.57 -9.59
C PRO A 512 4.19 -29.69 -10.92
N LYS A 513 4.67 -28.57 -11.49
CA LYS A 513 5.44 -28.57 -12.74
C LYS A 513 6.78 -29.30 -12.60
N ILE A 514 7.51 -29.07 -11.51
CA ILE A 514 8.74 -29.82 -11.22
C ILE A 514 8.43 -31.29 -10.97
N MET A 515 7.38 -31.58 -10.21
CA MET A 515 7.02 -32.96 -9.90
C MET A 515 6.66 -33.78 -11.15
N ALA A 516 6.13 -33.15 -12.19
CA ALA A 516 5.97 -33.82 -13.48
C ALA A 516 7.32 -34.31 -14.00
N CYS A 517 8.33 -33.44 -13.99
CA CYS A 517 9.63 -33.69 -14.60
C CYS A 517 10.59 -34.57 -13.78
N VAL A 518 10.47 -34.61 -12.46
CA VAL A 518 11.36 -35.44 -11.61
C VAL A 518 11.01 -36.94 -11.69
N ASN A 519 9.81 -37.29 -12.18
CA ASN A 519 9.38 -38.67 -12.37
C ASN A 519 9.89 -39.26 -13.69
N VAL A 520 10.07 -40.59 -13.72
CA VAL A 520 10.61 -41.30 -14.90
C VAL A 520 9.69 -41.11 -16.13
N GLY A 521 10.20 -40.43 -17.16
CA GLY A 521 9.61 -40.37 -18.50
C GLY A 521 8.43 -39.42 -18.68
N THR A 522 8.24 -38.43 -17.80
CA THR A 522 7.01 -37.60 -17.79
C THR A 522 7.24 -36.09 -17.67
N CYS A 523 8.07 -35.46 -18.50
CA CYS A 523 8.18 -33.98 -18.50
C CYS A 523 7.61 -33.34 -19.78
N PRO A 524 6.29 -33.06 -19.84
CA PRO A 524 5.70 -32.38 -21.00
C PRO A 524 6.25 -30.95 -21.19
N PHE A 525 6.77 -30.33 -20.12
CA PHE A 525 7.33 -28.99 -20.17
C PHE A 525 8.75 -28.92 -20.76
N ALA A 526 9.48 -30.05 -20.76
CA ALA A 526 10.79 -30.17 -21.38
C ALA A 526 10.73 -30.67 -22.83
N ASP A 527 9.55 -31.08 -23.31
CA ASP A 527 9.39 -31.63 -24.66
C ASP A 527 9.87 -30.62 -25.74
N THR A 528 10.76 -31.08 -26.61
CA THR A 528 11.30 -30.29 -27.72
C THR A 528 10.48 -30.39 -29.01
N TYR A 529 9.54 -31.33 -29.08
CA TYR A 529 8.64 -31.51 -30.23
C TYR A 529 7.31 -30.76 -30.05
N ASP A 530 6.84 -30.60 -28.81
CA ASP A 530 5.64 -29.85 -28.46
C ASP A 530 5.96 -28.82 -27.36
N ASP A 531 6.09 -27.54 -27.76
CA ASP A 531 6.40 -26.45 -26.84
C ASP A 531 5.16 -25.84 -26.16
N SER A 532 3.96 -26.38 -26.41
CA SER A 532 2.70 -25.81 -25.92
C SER A 532 2.65 -25.71 -24.40
N TYR A 533 3.10 -26.75 -23.67
CA TYR A 533 3.15 -26.74 -22.21
C TYR A 533 4.16 -25.73 -21.66
N ARG A 534 5.31 -25.55 -22.35
CA ARG A 534 6.31 -24.55 -21.97
C ARG A 534 5.77 -23.14 -22.22
N ALA A 535 5.16 -22.90 -23.37
CA ALA A 535 4.51 -21.64 -23.69
C ALA A 535 3.38 -21.33 -22.70
N GLN A 536 2.59 -22.33 -22.32
CA GLN A 536 1.56 -22.21 -21.29
C GLN A 536 2.15 -21.80 -19.94
N ALA A 537 3.24 -22.42 -19.48
CA ALA A 537 3.90 -22.04 -18.24
C ALA A 537 4.38 -20.58 -18.27
N VAL A 538 4.92 -20.11 -19.40
CA VAL A 538 5.32 -18.70 -19.58
C VAL A 538 4.11 -17.77 -19.52
N MET A 539 2.99 -18.12 -20.17
CA MET A 539 1.76 -17.32 -20.11
C MET A 539 1.15 -17.29 -18.71
N GLU A 540 1.18 -18.41 -17.97
CA GLU A 540 0.74 -18.47 -16.57
C GLU A 540 1.59 -17.55 -15.69
N MET A 541 2.92 -17.59 -15.82
CA MET A 541 3.80 -16.66 -15.10
C MET A 541 3.54 -15.19 -15.46
N ALA A 542 3.34 -14.88 -16.73
CA ALA A 542 3.07 -13.52 -17.19
C ALA A 542 1.74 -12.96 -16.64
N LYS A 543 0.71 -13.81 -16.50
CA LYS A 543 -0.60 -13.42 -15.93
C LYS A 543 -0.52 -13.03 -14.45
N GLU A 544 0.48 -13.52 -13.72
CA GLU A 544 0.64 -13.18 -12.30
C GLU A 544 1.27 -11.81 -12.07
N LEU A 545 1.76 -11.11 -13.10
CA LEU A 545 2.37 -9.78 -12.94
C LEU A 545 1.41 -8.78 -12.28
N ASP A 546 0.15 -8.76 -12.73
CA ASP A 546 -0.86 -7.85 -12.19
C ASP A 546 -1.24 -8.22 -10.76
N ASN A 547 -1.34 -9.52 -10.45
CA ASN A 547 -1.63 -10.01 -9.10
C ASN A 547 -0.48 -9.70 -8.13
N LEU A 548 0.77 -9.84 -8.56
CA LEU A 548 1.94 -9.47 -7.76
C LEU A 548 1.98 -7.96 -7.51
N THR A 549 1.71 -7.16 -8.54
CA THR A 549 1.66 -5.70 -8.44
C THR A 549 0.61 -5.27 -7.41
N LYS A 550 -0.62 -5.77 -7.53
CA LYS A 550 -1.70 -5.54 -6.55
C LYS A 550 -1.32 -5.96 -5.14
N THR A 551 -0.63 -7.11 -5.00
CA THR A 551 -0.15 -7.61 -3.71
C THR A 551 0.85 -6.64 -3.06
N TYR A 552 1.82 -6.14 -3.84
CA TYR A 552 2.83 -5.20 -3.33
C TYR A 552 2.26 -3.82 -3.04
N GLU A 553 1.36 -3.32 -3.90
CA GLU A 553 0.65 -2.06 -3.69
C GLU A 553 -0.19 -2.10 -2.42
N LYS A 554 -0.96 -3.18 -2.21
CA LYS A 554 -1.75 -3.34 -0.98
C LYS A 554 -0.86 -3.42 0.26
N LEU A 555 0.23 -4.18 0.20
CA LEU A 555 1.18 -4.25 1.31
C LEU A 555 1.79 -2.88 1.63
N LYS A 556 2.17 -2.12 0.60
CA LYS A 556 2.70 -0.76 0.74
C LYS A 556 1.63 0.21 1.22
N GLN A 557 0.36 -0.01 0.89
CA GLN A 557 -0.74 0.77 1.41
C GLN A 557 -0.90 0.62 2.92
N SER A 558 -0.89 -0.62 3.40
CA SER A 558 -1.07 -0.95 4.80
C SER A 558 0.16 -0.60 5.66
N ALA A 559 1.35 -0.58 5.04
CA ALA A 559 2.62 -0.27 5.70
C ALA A 559 3.44 0.79 4.92
N PRO A 560 2.98 2.05 4.86
CA PRO A 560 3.50 3.06 3.93
C PRO A 560 4.95 3.48 4.22
N GLU A 561 5.36 3.47 5.48
CA GLU A 561 6.72 3.85 5.90
C GLU A 561 7.71 2.67 5.85
N SER A 562 7.23 1.43 5.68
CA SER A 562 8.06 0.23 5.69
C SER A 562 8.89 0.08 4.41
N ARG A 563 10.12 -0.40 4.56
CA ARG A 563 10.94 -0.86 3.44
C ARG A 563 10.57 -2.30 3.12
N ILE A 564 10.03 -2.53 1.93
CA ILE A 564 9.63 -3.87 1.47
C ILE A 564 10.73 -4.41 0.55
N TYR A 565 11.27 -5.58 0.90
CA TYR A 565 12.25 -6.30 0.10
C TYR A 565 11.61 -7.59 -0.42
N VAL A 566 11.35 -7.61 -1.74
CA VAL A 566 10.88 -8.81 -2.42
C VAL A 566 12.07 -9.70 -2.76
N ILE A 567 12.05 -10.94 -2.26
CA ILE A 567 13.13 -11.90 -2.40
C ILE A 567 12.69 -12.97 -3.41
N GLY A 568 13.41 -13.03 -4.53
CA GLY A 568 13.17 -14.02 -5.57
C GLY A 568 13.58 -15.44 -5.15
N TYR A 569 13.15 -16.42 -5.94
CA TYR A 569 13.50 -17.82 -5.72
C TYR A 569 14.92 -18.12 -6.21
N PRO A 570 15.67 -19.01 -5.53
CA PRO A 570 16.98 -19.42 -5.97
C PRO A 570 16.89 -20.34 -7.19
N GLN A 571 17.93 -20.31 -8.04
CA GLN A 571 18.15 -21.37 -9.01
C GLN A 571 18.80 -22.56 -8.27
N PHE A 572 18.05 -23.65 -8.07
CA PHE A 572 18.51 -24.86 -7.37
C PHE A 572 18.82 -26.03 -8.31
N VAL A 573 18.53 -25.90 -9.61
CA VAL A 573 18.98 -26.83 -10.66
C VAL A 573 20.00 -26.15 -11.56
N GLN A 574 21.18 -26.75 -11.68
CA GLN A 574 22.18 -26.33 -12.65
C GLN A 574 21.80 -26.90 -14.03
N SER A 575 21.55 -26.02 -14.99
CA SER A 575 21.10 -26.41 -16.33
C SER A 575 22.18 -27.12 -17.14
N PHE A 576 23.08 -26.36 -17.78
CA PHE A 576 24.10 -26.92 -18.67
C PHE A 576 25.29 -27.51 -17.88
N GLY A 577 25.65 -28.76 -18.18
CA GLY A 577 26.75 -29.47 -17.52
C GLY A 577 26.53 -29.76 -16.03
N GLY A 578 25.32 -29.50 -15.50
CA GLY A 578 24.94 -29.86 -14.14
C GLY A 578 24.76 -31.36 -13.98
N THR A 579 24.96 -31.85 -12.76
CA THR A 579 24.65 -33.24 -12.39
C THR A 579 23.73 -33.24 -11.18
N CYS A 580 22.70 -34.08 -11.22
CA CYS A 580 21.82 -34.30 -10.09
C CYS A 580 22.31 -35.50 -9.26
N ALA A 581 21.88 -35.57 -8.00
CA ALA A 581 22.10 -36.77 -7.19
C ALA A 581 21.35 -37.96 -7.79
N SER A 582 21.77 -39.20 -7.45
CA SER A 582 21.23 -40.42 -8.06
C SER A 582 19.72 -40.63 -7.90
N ASN A 583 19.09 -39.93 -6.95
CA ASN A 583 17.65 -39.94 -6.71
C ASN A 583 16.85 -38.94 -7.56
N VAL A 584 17.52 -38.11 -8.37
CA VAL A 584 16.89 -37.10 -9.24
C VAL A 584 17.34 -37.38 -10.67
N LEU A 585 16.40 -37.77 -11.53
CA LEU A 585 16.67 -38.33 -12.85
C LEU A 585 16.43 -37.33 -14.01
N LEU A 586 16.66 -36.04 -13.76
CA LEU A 586 16.46 -35.00 -14.78
C LEU A 586 17.50 -35.09 -15.90
N ASP A 587 17.03 -35.19 -17.14
CA ASP A 587 17.89 -35.09 -18.33
C ASP A 587 18.29 -33.63 -18.66
N ASP A 588 19.06 -33.43 -19.73
CA ASP A 588 19.56 -32.11 -20.12
C ASP A 588 18.45 -31.12 -20.48
N GLN A 589 17.36 -31.58 -21.10
CA GLN A 589 16.22 -30.74 -21.48
C GLN A 589 15.37 -30.40 -20.26
N GLU A 590 15.17 -31.37 -19.37
CA GLU A 590 14.44 -31.20 -18.12
C GLU A 590 15.16 -30.24 -17.17
N ARG A 591 16.50 -30.34 -17.05
CA ARG A 591 17.31 -29.37 -16.29
C ARG A 591 17.39 -27.98 -16.92
N GLN A 592 17.12 -27.85 -18.22
CA GLN A 592 17.05 -26.55 -18.87
C GLN A 592 15.69 -25.88 -18.65
N PHE A 593 14.62 -26.67 -18.55
CA PHE A 593 13.29 -26.17 -18.26
C PHE A 593 13.14 -25.70 -16.81
N VAL A 594 13.59 -26.52 -15.85
CA VAL A 594 13.63 -26.18 -14.42
C VAL A 594 14.69 -25.12 -14.16
#